data_AF-A0A1Z4LRZ0-F1
#
_entry.id   AF-A0A1Z4LRZ0-F1
#
_cell.length_a   1.000
_cell.length_b   1.000
_cell.length_c   1.000
_cell.angle_alpha   90.00
_cell.angle_beta   90.00
_cell.angle_gamma   90.00
#
_symmetry.space_group_name_H-M   'P 1'
#
loop_
_entity.id
_entity.type
_entity.pdbx_description
1 polymer ?
#
loop_
_entity_poly.entity_id
_entity_poly.type
_entity_poly.pdbx_seq_one_letter_code
_entity_poly.pdbx_strand_id
1 'polypeptide(L)'
;MQRFEDFVQQGWKTLESLINTESFGNLNPSFKDNTCSPTEDIFKAVKRFEFEKQSVLMLVALKPEENEQISVRVRIYPDSENNCLPEHLKLAILSDSGKTLKAVTSRSIDNFIQLPSFRCSSQESFKLQLSLNNICFTESFFI
;
A
#
# COMPACT_ATOMS: atom_id res chain seq x y z
N MET A 1 10.88 12.18 -18.04
CA MET A 1 9.58 12.10 -17.34
C MET A 1 8.88 10.81 -17.74
N GLN A 2 9.32 9.64 -17.26
CA GLN A 2 8.86 8.36 -17.83
C GLN A 2 8.69 7.26 -16.76
N ARG A 3 8.28 7.62 -15.54
CA ARG A 3 8.38 6.70 -14.38
C ARG A 3 7.16 6.70 -13.47
N PHE A 4 5.97 6.62 -14.07
CA PHE A 4 4.70 6.38 -13.36
C PHE A 4 3.73 5.48 -14.14
N GLU A 5 3.88 5.39 -15.46
CA GLU A 5 3.00 4.59 -16.34
C GLU A 5 3.14 3.06 -16.13
N ASP A 6 4.32 2.60 -15.68
CA ASP A 6 4.58 1.17 -15.46
C ASP A 6 3.78 0.58 -14.29
N PHE A 7 3.34 1.41 -13.34
CA PHE A 7 2.49 0.96 -12.22
C PHE A 7 1.12 0.46 -12.72
N VAL A 8 0.56 1.08 -13.75
CA VAL A 8 -0.81 0.82 -14.22
C VAL A 8 -0.97 -0.58 -14.84
N GLN A 9 0.11 -1.21 -15.29
CA GLN A 9 0.05 -2.49 -16.01
C GLN A 9 -0.12 -3.73 -15.12
N GLN A 10 -0.04 -3.60 -13.79
CA GLN A 10 -0.12 -4.75 -12.85
C GLN A 10 -1.35 -4.74 -11.95
N GLY A 11 -2.43 -4.05 -12.34
CA GLY A 11 -3.66 -3.96 -11.55
C GLY A 11 -3.64 -2.91 -10.43
N TRP A 12 -2.59 -2.09 -10.38
CA TRP A 12 -2.60 -0.87 -9.56
C TRP A 12 -3.43 0.20 -10.23
N LYS A 13 -4.24 0.89 -9.43
CA LYS A 13 -5.03 2.05 -9.83
C LYS A 13 -4.58 3.26 -9.04
N THR A 14 -4.72 4.47 -9.59
CA THR A 14 -4.57 5.69 -8.79
C THR A 14 -5.68 5.76 -7.75
N LEU A 15 -5.41 6.34 -6.59
CA LEU A 15 -6.42 6.48 -5.55
C LEU A 15 -7.64 7.27 -6.06
N GLU A 16 -7.42 8.29 -6.89
CA GLU A 16 -8.48 9.11 -7.49
C GLU A 16 -9.39 8.29 -8.42
N SER A 17 -8.82 7.37 -9.22
CA SER A 17 -9.60 6.48 -10.08
C SER A 17 -10.49 5.54 -9.25
N LEU A 18 -10.06 5.11 -8.07
CA LEU A 18 -10.90 4.31 -7.18
C LEU A 18 -12.02 5.14 -6.54
N ILE A 19 -11.74 6.37 -6.08
CA ILE A 19 -12.75 7.24 -5.46
C ILE A 19 -13.86 7.60 -6.45
N ASN A 20 -13.50 7.80 -7.73
CA ASN A 20 -14.46 8.13 -8.79
C ASN A 20 -15.27 6.92 -9.28
N THR A 21 -14.89 5.70 -8.87
CA THR A 21 -15.66 4.49 -9.18
C THR A 21 -16.62 4.27 -8.01
N GLU A 22 -17.93 4.40 -8.23
CA GLU A 22 -19.02 4.39 -7.23
C GLU A 22 -19.14 3.12 -6.35
N SER A 23 -18.15 2.22 -6.38
CA SER A 23 -18.18 0.90 -5.75
C SER A 23 -17.42 0.82 -4.41
N PHE A 24 -16.74 1.89 -3.97
CA PHE A 24 -16.08 1.91 -2.66
C PHE A 24 -16.99 2.48 -1.57
N GLY A 25 -17.99 1.69 -1.16
CA GLY A 25 -18.81 1.98 0.01
C GLY A 25 -17.94 2.18 1.25
N ASN A 26 -18.07 3.34 1.91
CA ASN A 26 -17.57 3.69 3.25
C ASN A 26 -16.06 3.57 3.56
N LEU A 27 -15.21 3.18 2.60
CA LEU A 27 -13.78 3.32 2.81
C LEU A 27 -13.44 4.82 2.77
N ASN A 28 -13.05 5.36 3.92
CA ASN A 28 -12.40 6.66 4.00
C ASN A 28 -10.89 6.41 4.07
N PRO A 29 -10.18 6.21 2.92
CA PRO A 29 -8.73 6.11 2.87
C PRO A 29 -8.12 7.50 3.13
N SER A 30 -8.49 8.11 4.25
CA SER A 30 -7.91 9.37 4.70
C SER A 30 -6.48 9.10 5.15
N PHE A 31 -5.53 9.47 4.30
CA PHE A 31 -4.29 10.06 4.78
C PHE A 31 -4.55 11.51 5.24
N LYS A 32 -5.61 11.76 6.03
CA LYS A 32 -5.73 13.03 6.75
C LYS A 32 -4.76 12.96 7.93
N ASP A 33 -3.47 12.96 7.62
CA ASP A 33 -2.55 13.61 8.52
C ASP A 33 -2.90 15.09 8.42
N ASN A 34 -3.25 15.73 9.53
CA ASN A 34 -3.55 17.16 9.62
C ASN A 34 -2.34 18.07 9.28
N THR A 35 -1.38 17.57 8.50
CA THR A 35 -0.13 18.24 8.15
C THR A 35 0.11 18.34 6.63
N CYS A 36 -0.68 17.65 5.79
CA CYS A 36 -0.46 17.71 4.34
C CYS A 36 -1.34 18.79 3.73
N SER A 37 -0.71 19.88 3.29
CA SER A 37 -1.35 20.87 2.43
C SER A 37 -1.75 20.21 1.09
N PRO A 38 -2.81 20.68 0.42
CA PRO A 38 -3.28 20.17 -0.87
C PRO A 38 -2.29 20.30 -2.05
N THR A 39 -1.04 20.72 -1.79
CA THR A 39 -0.06 21.17 -2.78
C THR A 39 1.20 20.29 -2.85
N GLU A 40 1.24 19.16 -2.14
CA GLU A 40 2.39 18.25 -2.18
C GLU A 40 2.15 17.16 -3.24
N ASP A 41 3.13 16.96 -4.13
CA ASP A 41 3.15 15.95 -5.21
C ASP A 41 3.16 14.51 -4.64
N ILE A 42 2.10 14.12 -3.94
CA ILE A 42 1.97 12.79 -3.33
C ILE A 42 1.28 11.88 -4.33
N PHE A 43 2.05 10.96 -4.90
CA PHE A 43 1.48 9.90 -5.71
C PHE A 43 0.85 8.83 -4.81
N LYS A 44 -0.41 8.47 -5.07
CA LYS A 44 -1.14 7.44 -4.32
C LYS A 44 -1.66 6.38 -5.26
N ALA A 45 -1.25 5.14 -5.03
CA ALA A 45 -1.67 3.97 -5.79
C ALA A 45 -2.26 2.91 -4.87
N VAL A 46 -3.18 2.13 -5.41
CA VAL A 46 -3.94 1.13 -4.67
C VAL A 46 -4.17 -0.11 -5.51
N LYS A 47 -4.08 -1.27 -4.88
CA LYS A 47 -4.32 -2.57 -5.51
C LYS A 47 -5.12 -3.48 -4.57
N ARG A 48 -6.10 -4.18 -5.14
CA ARG A 48 -6.93 -5.17 -4.46
C ARG A 48 -6.26 -6.54 -4.50
N PHE A 49 -6.29 -7.24 -3.37
CA PHE A 49 -5.79 -8.60 -3.23
C PHE A 49 -6.92 -9.49 -2.74
N GLU A 50 -7.13 -10.61 -3.41
CA GLU A 50 -8.19 -11.56 -3.09
C GLU A 50 -7.61 -12.75 -2.32
N PHE A 51 -8.15 -12.99 -1.13
CA PHE A 51 -7.96 -14.23 -0.39
C PHE A 51 -9.26 -15.03 -0.40
N GLU A 52 -9.22 -16.30 -0.04
CA GLU A 52 -10.36 -17.24 -0.18
C GLU A 52 -11.68 -16.72 0.41
N LYS A 53 -11.64 -16.01 1.54
CA LYS A 53 -12.83 -15.58 2.28
C LYS A 53 -13.07 -14.07 2.30
N GLN A 54 -12.09 -13.28 1.87
CA GLN A 54 -12.16 -11.82 1.88
C GLN A 54 -11.08 -11.20 1.02
N SER A 55 -11.34 -10.00 0.51
CA SER A 55 -10.34 -9.17 -0.16
C SER A 55 -9.84 -8.06 0.75
N VAL A 56 -8.67 -7.53 0.41
CA VAL A 56 -8.05 -6.39 1.08
C VAL A 56 -7.43 -5.45 0.06
N LEU A 57 -7.23 -4.21 0.45
CA LEU A 57 -6.60 -3.19 -0.38
C LEU A 57 -5.24 -2.83 0.17
N MET A 58 -4.22 -2.84 -0.68
CA MET A 58 -2.94 -2.21 -0.38
C MET A 58 -2.94 -0.80 -0.93
N LEU A 59 -2.74 0.18 -0.07
CA LEU A 59 -2.59 1.58 -0.43
C LEU A 59 -1.13 2.00 -0.21
N VAL A 60 -0.51 2.50 -1.26
CA VAL A 60 0.87 3.01 -1.25
C VAL A 60 0.82 4.51 -1.57
N ALA A 61 1.45 5.31 -0.71
CA ALA A 61 1.68 6.72 -0.93
C ALA A 61 3.18 7.00 -1.03
N LEU A 62 3.58 7.68 -2.09
CA LEU A 62 4.93 8.11 -2.38
C LEU A 62 4.96 9.63 -2.32
N LYS A 63 5.79 10.19 -1.45
CA LYS A 63 6.01 11.62 -1.32
C LYS A 63 7.47 11.94 -1.64
N PRO A 64 7.76 12.65 -2.74
CA PRO A 64 9.10 13.19 -2.98
C PRO A 64 9.54 14.07 -1.81
N GLU A 65 10.77 13.87 -1.36
CA GLU A 65 11.47 14.70 -0.38
C GLU A 65 12.71 15.33 -1.06
N GLU A 66 13.45 16.16 -0.33
CA GLU A 66 14.71 16.73 -0.81
C GLU A 66 15.77 15.62 -1.06
N ASN A 67 16.81 15.93 -1.84
CA ASN A 67 17.94 15.05 -2.12
C ASN A 67 17.55 13.71 -2.79
N GLU A 68 16.57 13.74 -3.69
CA GLU A 68 16.10 12.57 -4.44
C GLU A 68 15.60 11.40 -3.56
N GLN A 69 15.19 11.72 -2.33
CA GLN A 69 14.58 10.77 -1.43
C GLN A 69 13.06 10.74 -1.64
N ILE A 70 12.46 9.58 -1.43
CA ILE A 70 11.01 9.40 -1.46
C ILE A 70 10.57 8.80 -0.14
N SER A 71 9.65 9.48 0.54
CA SER A 71 8.92 8.94 1.67
C SER A 71 7.88 7.94 1.17
N VAL A 72 7.93 6.71 1.70
CA VAL A 72 6.99 5.65 1.36
C VAL A 72 6.13 5.31 2.56
N ARG A 73 4.81 5.31 2.34
CA ARG A 73 3.82 4.86 3.31
C ARG A 73 2.95 3.78 2.70
N VAL A 74 2.80 2.67 3.42
CA VAL A 74 2.03 1.50 2.99
C VAL A 74 1.01 1.13 4.05
N ARG A 75 -0.25 1.03 3.65
CA ARG A 75 -1.37 0.58 4.49
C ARG A 75 -2.14 -0.55 3.84
N ILE A 76 -2.66 -1.46 4.66
CA ILE A 76 -3.67 -2.44 4.24
C ILE A 76 -5.00 -2.08 4.87
N TYR A 77 -6.05 -2.03 4.06
CA TYR A 77 -7.44 -1.84 4.49
C TYR A 77 -8.28 -3.07 4.13
N PRO A 78 -9.31 -3.39 4.92
CA PRO A 78 -10.32 -4.34 4.50
C PRO A 78 -11.07 -3.77 3.30
N ASP A 79 -11.47 -4.67 2.40
CA ASP A 79 -12.23 -4.35 1.19
C ASP A 79 -13.69 -4.85 1.30
N SER A 80 -14.11 -5.16 2.53
CA SER A 80 -15.43 -5.66 2.86
C SER A 80 -16.13 -4.73 3.84
N GLU A 81 -17.45 -4.83 3.90
CA GLU A 81 -18.30 -4.07 4.84
C GLU A 81 -17.96 -4.37 6.32
N ASN A 82 -17.30 -5.49 6.61
CA ASN A 82 -16.98 -5.94 7.97
C ASN A 82 -15.91 -5.08 8.67
N ASN A 83 -15.35 -4.05 8.00
CA ASN A 83 -14.45 -3.02 8.55
C ASN A 83 -13.20 -3.53 9.30
N CYS A 84 -12.93 -4.84 9.32
CA CYS A 84 -11.80 -5.46 10.00
C CYS A 84 -11.02 -6.34 9.03
N LEU A 85 -9.70 -6.39 9.21
CA LEU A 85 -8.80 -7.23 8.44
C LEU A 85 -8.91 -8.71 8.86
N PRO A 86 -8.52 -9.64 7.97
CA PRO A 86 -8.22 -11.01 8.38
C PRO A 86 -7.27 -11.03 9.56
N GLU A 87 -7.52 -11.86 10.56
CA GLU A 87 -6.53 -12.14 11.59
C GLU A 87 -5.28 -12.78 10.96
N HIS A 88 -4.09 -12.44 11.46
CA HIS A 88 -2.81 -12.95 10.99
C HIS A 88 -2.40 -12.55 9.56
N LEU A 89 -3.09 -11.58 8.93
CA LEU A 89 -2.62 -10.98 7.68
C LEU A 89 -1.31 -10.23 7.94
N LYS A 90 -0.25 -10.64 7.27
CA LYS A 90 1.08 -10.07 7.43
C LYS A 90 1.47 -9.26 6.21
N LEU A 91 1.78 -7.97 6.44
CA LEU A 91 2.41 -7.08 5.49
C LEU A 91 3.90 -6.95 5.84
N ALA A 92 4.78 -7.15 4.86
CA ALA A 92 6.21 -7.06 5.03
C ALA A 92 6.87 -6.26 3.89
N ILE A 93 7.96 -5.57 4.20
CA ILE A 93 8.92 -5.07 3.21
C ILE A 93 10.11 -6.03 3.17
N LEU A 94 10.52 -6.42 1.97
CA LEU A 94 11.64 -7.31 1.72
C LEU A 94 12.78 -6.55 1.03
N SER A 95 14.01 -6.99 1.30
CA SER A 95 15.19 -6.66 0.49
C SER A 95 15.17 -7.39 -0.85
N ASP A 96 16.06 -7.01 -1.76
CA ASP A 96 16.20 -7.67 -3.06
C ASP A 96 16.46 -9.18 -2.96
N SER A 97 17.21 -9.59 -1.93
CA SER A 97 17.49 -11.00 -1.58
C SER A 97 16.28 -11.78 -1.04
N GLY A 98 15.13 -11.12 -0.85
CA GLY A 98 13.92 -11.72 -0.29
C GLY A 98 13.87 -11.73 1.24
N LYS A 99 14.93 -11.27 1.94
CA LYS A 99 14.93 -11.15 3.40
C LYS A 99 13.94 -10.07 3.85
N THR A 100 13.09 -10.40 4.83
CA THR A 100 12.21 -9.43 5.50
C THR A 100 13.00 -8.38 6.25
N LEU A 101 12.77 -7.11 5.93
CA LEU A 101 13.37 -5.95 6.61
C LEU A 101 12.49 -5.45 7.75
N LYS A 102 11.18 -5.32 7.50
CA LYS A 102 10.16 -4.96 8.50
C LYS A 102 8.85 -5.67 8.18
N ALA A 103 8.03 -5.93 9.19
CA ALA A 103 6.70 -6.48 9.01
C ALA A 103 5.74 -6.02 10.10
N VAL A 104 4.45 -6.06 9.78
CA VAL A 104 3.32 -5.87 10.69
C VAL A 104 2.31 -6.98 10.43
N THR A 105 1.60 -7.43 11.46
CA THR A 105 0.58 -8.48 11.36
C THR A 105 -0.70 -7.98 12.00
N SER A 106 -1.83 -8.19 11.34
CA SER A 106 -3.15 -7.80 11.84
C SER A 106 -3.67 -8.76 12.91
N ARG A 107 -4.54 -8.20 13.74
CA ARG A 107 -5.43 -8.88 14.68
C ARG A 107 -6.85 -8.78 14.13
N SER A 108 -7.76 -9.59 14.67
CA SER A 108 -9.17 -9.65 14.25
C SER A 108 -9.96 -8.35 14.40
N ILE A 109 -9.47 -7.38 15.18
CA ILE A 109 -10.10 -6.07 15.41
C ILE A 109 -9.45 -4.93 14.61
N ASP A 110 -8.35 -5.20 13.91
CA ASP A 110 -7.61 -4.15 13.21
C ASP A 110 -8.36 -3.76 11.93
N ASN A 111 -8.78 -2.50 11.86
CA ASN A 111 -9.43 -1.92 10.68
C ASN A 111 -8.42 -1.46 9.61
N PHE A 112 -7.13 -1.41 9.95
CA PHE A 112 -6.02 -1.33 9.02
C PHE A 112 -4.72 -1.77 9.72
N ILE A 113 -3.70 -2.11 8.94
CA ILE A 113 -2.31 -2.21 9.41
C ILE A 113 -1.41 -1.33 8.56
N GLN A 114 -0.32 -0.83 9.14
CA GLN A 114 0.62 0.06 8.47
C GLN A 114 2.06 -0.38 8.76
N LEU A 115 2.91 -0.41 7.73
CA LEU A 115 4.34 -0.52 7.95
C LEU A 115 4.87 0.77 8.61
N PRO A 116 5.90 0.70 9.47
CA PRO A 116 6.66 1.89 9.83
C PRO A 116 7.11 2.59 8.54
N SER A 117 6.88 3.91 8.44
CA SER A 117 7.31 4.66 7.27
C SER A 117 8.81 4.47 7.03
N PHE A 118 9.18 4.48 5.75
CA PHE A 118 10.56 4.33 5.32
C PHE A 118 10.82 5.27 4.16
N ARG A 119 12.10 5.51 3.90
CA ARG A 119 12.57 6.28 2.76
C ARG A 119 13.33 5.37 1.82
N CYS A 120 13.28 5.69 0.54
CA CYS A 120 14.11 5.09 -0.48
C CYS A 120 14.54 6.17 -1.48
N SER A 121 15.70 5.96 -2.10
CA SER A 121 16.17 6.84 -3.18
C SER A 121 15.46 6.55 -4.50
N SER A 122 15.55 7.50 -5.43
CA SER A 122 15.05 7.40 -6.82
C SER A 122 15.68 6.27 -7.67
N GLN A 123 16.69 5.58 -7.13
CA GLN A 123 17.44 4.52 -7.81
C GLN A 123 17.27 3.15 -7.13
N GLU A 124 16.57 3.10 -5.98
CA GLU A 124 16.35 1.87 -5.22
C GLU A 124 15.05 1.18 -5.63
N SER A 125 15.05 -0.15 -5.51
CA SER A 125 13.85 -0.97 -5.55
C SER A 125 13.51 -1.53 -4.18
N PHE A 126 12.23 -1.79 -3.94
CA PHE A 126 11.79 -2.55 -2.77
C PHE A 126 10.65 -3.48 -3.14
N LYS A 127 10.45 -4.51 -2.31
CA LYS A 127 9.36 -5.46 -2.47
C LYS A 127 8.43 -5.40 -1.28
N LEU A 128 7.13 -5.35 -1.54
CA LEU A 128 6.11 -5.53 -0.52
C LEU A 128 5.51 -6.92 -0.64
N GLN A 129 5.37 -7.59 0.49
CA GLN A 129 4.78 -8.92 0.55
C GLN A 129 3.58 -8.89 1.47
N LEU A 130 2.47 -9.44 0.98
CA LEU A 130 1.25 -9.66 1.72
C LEU A 130 1.01 -11.16 1.83
N SER A 131 0.84 -11.67 3.05
CA SER A 131 0.71 -13.11 3.30
C SER A 131 -0.39 -13.40 4.31
N LEU A 132 -1.15 -14.47 4.04
CA LEU A 132 -2.19 -14.99 4.92
C LEU A 132 -2.26 -16.51 4.71
N ASN A 133 -2.07 -17.28 5.78
CA ASN A 133 -1.98 -18.74 5.73
C ASN A 133 -0.93 -19.19 4.69
N ASN A 134 -1.36 -19.90 3.64
CA ASN A 134 -0.50 -20.42 2.57
C ASN A 134 -0.48 -19.53 1.33
N ILE A 135 -1.20 -18.40 1.33
CA ILE A 135 -1.28 -17.47 0.21
C ILE A 135 -0.30 -16.32 0.44
N CYS A 136 0.47 -16.00 -0.60
CA CYS A 136 1.46 -14.94 -0.56
C CYS A 136 1.45 -14.17 -1.89
N PHE A 137 1.28 -12.86 -1.80
CA PHE A 137 1.42 -11.92 -2.91
C PHE A 137 2.67 -11.07 -2.70
N THR A 138 3.45 -10.85 -3.76
CA THR A 138 4.65 -10.00 -3.69
C THR A 138 4.62 -9.01 -4.84
N GLU A 139 4.72 -7.72 -4.50
CA GLU A 139 4.74 -6.60 -5.44
C GLU A 139 6.13 -5.97 -5.43
N SER A 140 6.70 -5.74 -6.61
CA SER A 140 8.00 -5.09 -6.76
C SER A 140 7.81 -3.64 -7.19
N PHE A 141 8.48 -2.73 -6.50
CA PHE A 141 8.42 -1.30 -6.76
C PHE A 141 9.78 -0.85 -7.27
N PHE A 142 9.77 -0.24 -8.45
CA PHE A 142 10.90 0.48 -9.02
C PHE A 142 10.54 1.96 -8.99
N ILE A 143 11.21 2.69 -8.10
CA ILE A 143 11.10 4.16 -8.03
C ILE A 143 11.89 4.75 -9.17
#